data_AF-A0A4S5B1U8-F1
#
_entry.id   AF-A0A4S5B1U8-F1
#
_cell.length_a   1.000
_cell.length_b   1.000
_cell.length_c   1.000
_cell.angle_alpha   90.00
_cell.angle_beta   90.00
_cell.angle_gamma   90.00
#
_symmetry.space_group_name_H-M   'P 1'
#
loop_
_entity.id
_entity.type
_entity.pdbx_description
1 polymer ?
#
loop_
_entity_poly.entity_id
_entity_poly.type
_entity_poly.pdbx_seq_one_letter_code
_entity_poly.pdbx_strand_id
1 'polypeptide(L)'
;NARGEVTPAAVFDAFLAHHRIDARFRNPYSGWEKGAVENAVGFLRRDLMVPPPEAETHAQLGRIMLDRCDALAASSRHHRRGTAIGDVFGEDRAALMPLPSTTF
;
A
#
# COMPACT_ATOMS: atom_id res chain seq x y z
N ASN A 1 -15.19 -24.21 -17.05
CA ASN A 1 -13.93 -23.74 -16.44
C ASN A 1 -14.21 -23.25 -15.04
N ALA A 2 -13.97 -24.09 -14.04
CA ALA A 2 -14.48 -23.92 -12.67
C ALA A 2 -13.36 -23.93 -11.59
N ARG A 3 -12.15 -23.51 -11.95
CA ARG A 3 -11.04 -23.38 -10.98
C ARG A 3 -10.47 -21.98 -11.16
N GLY A 4 -10.51 -21.17 -10.10
CA GLY A 4 -10.00 -19.79 -10.08
C GLY A 4 -8.47 -19.73 -10.20
N GLU A 5 -7.93 -20.31 -11.25
CA GLU A 5 -6.51 -20.32 -11.57
C GLU A 5 -6.15 -18.99 -12.25
N VAL A 6 -5.24 -18.25 -11.65
CA VAL A 6 -4.77 -16.96 -12.15
C VAL A 6 -3.40 -17.18 -12.76
N THR A 7 -3.26 -16.89 -14.05
CA THR A 7 -1.97 -16.89 -14.75
C THR A 7 -1.49 -15.45 -14.87
N PRO A 8 -0.44 -15.05 -14.14
CA PRO A 8 0.10 -13.71 -14.27
C PRO A 8 0.85 -13.53 -15.61
N ALA A 9 1.06 -12.28 -16.00
CA ALA A 9 1.93 -11.99 -17.14
C ALA A 9 3.39 -12.32 -16.78
N ALA A 10 4.17 -12.82 -17.73
CA ALA A 10 5.57 -13.22 -17.50
C ALA A 10 6.43 -12.12 -16.85
N VAL A 11 6.21 -10.85 -17.22
CA VAL A 11 6.91 -9.71 -16.61
C VAL A 11 6.55 -9.53 -15.13
N PHE A 12 5.31 -9.84 -14.74
CA PHE A 12 4.88 -9.77 -13.35
C PHE A 12 5.49 -10.91 -12.52
N ASP A 13 5.55 -12.13 -13.07
CA ASP A 13 6.23 -13.25 -12.41
C ASP A 13 7.72 -12.95 -12.19
N ALA A 14 8.39 -12.37 -13.19
CA ALA A 14 9.78 -11.94 -13.07
C ALA A 14 9.95 -10.88 -11.96
N PHE A 15 9.02 -9.92 -11.86
CA PHE A 15 9.03 -8.89 -10.82
C PHE A 15 8.88 -9.50 -9.42
N LEU A 16 7.93 -10.41 -9.23
CA LEU A 16 7.72 -11.11 -7.97
C LEU A 16 8.96 -11.90 -7.55
N ALA A 17 9.57 -12.63 -8.50
CA ALA A 17 10.79 -13.39 -8.25
C ALA A 17 11.97 -12.47 -7.88
N HIS A 18 12.16 -11.37 -8.60
CA HIS A 18 13.23 -10.41 -8.35
C HIS A 18 13.13 -9.79 -6.94
N HIS A 19 11.93 -9.41 -6.52
CA HIS A 19 11.69 -8.78 -5.21
C HIS A 19 11.33 -9.78 -4.08
N ARG A 20 11.34 -11.09 -4.36
CA ARG A 20 10.99 -12.17 -3.40
C ARG A 20 9.58 -12.01 -2.80
N ILE A 21 8.61 -11.65 -3.64
CA ILE A 21 7.21 -11.44 -3.24
C ILE A 21 6.40 -12.70 -3.55
N ASP A 22 5.68 -13.22 -2.55
CA ASP A 22 4.66 -14.27 -2.74
C ASP A 22 3.29 -13.62 -2.98
N ALA A 23 2.77 -13.69 -4.21
CA ALA A 23 1.49 -13.09 -4.58
C ALA A 23 0.33 -14.06 -4.32
N ARG A 24 -0.70 -13.57 -3.61
CA ARG A 24 -1.94 -14.33 -3.38
C ARG A 24 -3.10 -13.68 -4.10
N PHE A 25 -3.62 -14.39 -5.10
CA PHE A 25 -4.82 -13.99 -5.81
C PHE A 25 -6.06 -14.49 -5.06
N ARG A 26 -6.90 -13.54 -4.68
CA ARG A 26 -8.16 -13.78 -3.99
C ARG A 26 -9.22 -14.23 -5.00
N ASN A 27 -10.33 -14.82 -4.52
CA ASN A 27 -11.26 -15.60 -5.35
C ASN A 27 -11.69 -14.82 -6.62
N PRO A 28 -11.25 -15.24 -7.81
CA PRO A 28 -11.62 -14.56 -9.04
C PRO A 28 -13.14 -14.44 -9.15
N TYR A 29 -13.62 -13.30 -9.65
CA TYR A 29 -15.06 -13.00 -9.80
C TYR A 29 -15.83 -12.77 -8.49
N SER A 30 -15.15 -12.59 -7.35
CA SER A 30 -15.76 -12.27 -6.04
C SER A 30 -15.51 -10.81 -5.64
N GLY A 31 -16.39 -9.89 -6.05
CA GLY A 31 -16.22 -8.45 -5.82
C GLY A 31 -16.30 -7.98 -4.36
N TRP A 32 -16.90 -8.78 -3.48
CA TRP A 32 -17.11 -8.42 -2.06
C TRP A 32 -15.82 -8.29 -1.25
N GLU A 33 -14.72 -8.92 -1.69
CA GLU A 33 -13.43 -8.88 -1.00
C GLU A 33 -12.66 -7.57 -1.25
N LYS A 34 -13.13 -6.72 -2.18
CA LYS A 34 -12.55 -5.41 -2.48
C LYS A 34 -12.95 -4.33 -1.46
N GLY A 35 -13.95 -4.58 -0.60
CA GLY A 35 -14.49 -3.58 0.32
C GLY A 35 -13.44 -2.96 1.25
N ALA A 36 -12.43 -3.72 1.68
CA ALA A 36 -11.35 -3.20 2.50
C ALA A 36 -10.51 -2.13 1.76
N VAL A 37 -10.18 -2.38 0.48
CA VAL A 37 -9.42 -1.45 -0.36
C VAL A 37 -10.25 -0.19 -0.63
N GLU A 38 -11.53 -0.35 -0.96
CA GLU A 38 -12.43 0.78 -1.23
C GLU A 38 -12.62 1.66 0.02
N ASN A 39 -12.73 1.05 1.20
CA ASN A 39 -12.82 1.79 2.44
C ASN A 39 -11.52 2.57 2.73
N ALA A 40 -10.35 1.94 2.59
CA ALA A 40 -9.07 2.61 2.80
C ALA A 40 -8.85 3.78 1.83
N VAL A 41 -9.19 3.61 0.55
CA VAL A 41 -9.15 4.70 -0.45
C VAL A 41 -10.13 5.81 -0.08
N GLY A 42 -11.35 5.47 0.33
CA GLY A 42 -12.35 6.43 0.75
C GLY A 42 -11.88 7.25 1.97
N PHE A 43 -11.26 6.59 2.94
CA PHE A 43 -10.67 7.22 4.13
C PHE A 43 -9.59 8.23 3.73
N LEU A 44 -8.56 7.81 2.99
CA LEU A 44 -7.48 8.72 2.58
C LEU A 44 -7.98 9.92 1.77
N ARG A 45 -9.01 9.75 0.94
CA ARG A 45 -9.61 10.86 0.20
C ARG A 45 -10.31 11.87 1.11
N ARG A 46 -11.06 11.41 2.11
CA ARG A 46 -11.80 12.29 3.03
C ARG A 46 -10.87 12.98 4.02
N ASP A 47 -9.81 12.29 4.44
CA ASP A 47 -8.92 12.77 5.50
C ASP A 47 -7.71 13.53 4.96
N LEU A 48 -7.15 13.13 3.82
CA LEU A 48 -5.91 13.71 3.29
C LEU A 48 -6.11 14.58 2.05
N MET A 49 -7.28 14.54 1.40
CA MET A 49 -7.54 15.31 0.17
C MET A 49 -8.67 16.34 0.33
N VAL A 50 -9.09 16.62 1.57
CA VAL A 50 -10.10 17.64 1.87
C VAL A 50 -9.54 18.66 2.89
N PRO A 51 -9.51 19.97 2.55
CA PRO A 51 -9.79 20.52 1.22
C PRO A 51 -8.81 19.98 0.17
N PRO A 52 -9.19 20.02 -1.13
CA PRO A 52 -8.30 19.60 -2.21
C PRO A 52 -6.92 20.26 -2.07
N PRO A 53 -5.82 19.49 -2.12
CA PRO A 53 -4.49 20.05 -2.01
C PRO A 53 -4.18 20.93 -3.23
N GLU A 54 -3.74 22.15 -2.97
CA GLU A 54 -3.22 23.04 -3.99
C GLU A 54 -1.75 22.73 -4.25
N ALA A 55 -1.41 22.45 -5.51
CA ALA A 55 -0.05 22.17 -5.93
C ALA A 55 0.16 22.62 -7.37
N GLU A 56 1.30 23.24 -7.64
CA GLU A 56 1.68 23.73 -8.97
C GLU A 56 2.27 22.62 -9.85
N THR A 57 2.76 21.55 -9.23
CA THR A 57 3.38 20.41 -9.92
C THR A 57 3.00 19.07 -9.30
N HIS A 58 3.07 18.00 -10.09
CA HIS A 58 2.88 16.64 -9.58
C HIS A 58 3.90 16.28 -8.48
N ALA A 59 5.14 16.77 -8.56
CA ALA A 59 6.16 16.54 -7.54
C ALA A 59 5.83 17.26 -6.22
N GLN A 60 5.24 18.45 -6.29
CA GLN A 60 4.74 19.15 -5.10
C GLN A 60 3.54 18.42 -4.50
N LEU A 61 2.59 18.00 -5.33
CA LEU A 61 1.45 17.20 -4.88
C LEU A 61 1.91 15.91 -4.17
N GLY A 62 2.87 15.20 -4.76
CA GLY A 62 3.44 13.99 -4.17
C GLY A 62 4.03 14.23 -2.77
N ARG A 63 4.80 15.30 -2.60
CA ARG A 63 5.34 15.70 -1.29
C ARG A 63 4.25 16.02 -0.28
N ILE A 64 3.27 16.84 -0.65
CA ILE A 64 2.13 17.18 0.22
C ILE A 64 1.39 15.92 0.68
N MET A 65 1.15 14.98 -0.23
CA MET A 65 0.46 13.74 0.11
C MET A 65 1.29 12.85 1.03
N LEU A 66 2.60 12.75 0.82
CA LEU A 66 3.50 11.99 1.68
C LEU A 66 3.57 12.59 3.09
N ASP A 67 3.76 13.91 3.21
CA ASP A 67 3.81 14.59 4.50
C ASP A 67 2.51 14.38 5.30
N ARG A 68 1.35 14.44 4.62
CA ARG A 68 0.04 14.16 5.21
C ARG A 68 -0.09 12.70 5.67
N CYS A 69 0.41 11.74 4.89
CA CYS A 69 0.45 10.34 5.29
C CYS A 69 1.34 10.10 6.51
N ASP A 70 2.52 10.72 6.56
CA ASP A 70 3.45 10.61 7.69
C ASP A 70 2.84 11.21 8.96
N ALA A 71 2.21 12.38 8.86
CA ALA A 71 1.48 12.99 9.97
C ALA A 71 0.31 12.12 10.46
N LEU A 72 -0.41 11.49 9.54
CA LEU A 72 -1.48 10.54 9.86
C LEU A 72 -0.91 9.30 10.58
N ALA A 73 0.21 8.75 10.12
CA ALA A 73 0.85 7.60 10.74
C ALA A 73 1.37 7.91 12.15
N ALA A 74 1.87 9.12 12.38
CA ALA A 74 2.34 9.57 13.69
C ALA A 74 1.20 9.80 14.69
N SER A 75 0.05 10.29 14.23
CA SER A 75 -1.10 10.63 15.09
C SER A 75 -2.09 9.48 15.30
N SER A 76 -2.19 8.55 14.35
CA SER A 76 -3.12 7.43 14.40
C SER A 76 -2.57 6.28 15.24
N ARG A 77 -3.45 5.60 15.97
CA ARG A 77 -3.10 4.41 16.75
C ARG A 77 -3.40 3.14 15.97
N HIS A 78 -2.48 2.18 16.06
CA HIS A 78 -2.66 0.85 15.48
C HIS A 78 -3.83 0.13 16.18
N HIS A 79 -4.86 -0.26 15.41
CA HIS A 79 -6.14 -0.78 15.90
C HIS A 79 -6.02 -1.94 16.91
N ARG A 80 -4.95 -2.75 16.82
CA ARG A 80 -4.71 -3.90 17.73
C ARG A 80 -3.65 -3.63 18.80
N ARG A 81 -2.69 -2.74 18.55
CA ARG A 81 -1.50 -2.54 19.41
C ARG A 81 -1.59 -1.29 20.26
N GLY A 82 -2.43 -0.32 19.90
CA GLY A 82 -2.59 0.95 20.63
C GLY A 82 -1.41 1.92 20.51
N THR A 83 -0.27 1.49 19.96
CA THR A 83 0.90 2.33 19.62
C THR A 83 0.66 3.14 18.36
N ALA A 84 1.48 4.16 18.10
CA ALA A 84 1.35 4.92 16.86
C ALA A 84 1.61 4.00 15.65
N ILE A 85 0.90 4.22 14.55
CA ILE A 85 1.11 3.45 13.31
C ILE A 85 2.55 3.60 12.82
N GLY A 86 3.11 4.81 12.93
CA GLY A 86 4.50 5.10 12.56
C GLY A 86 5.53 4.25 13.33
N ASP A 87 5.29 3.97 14.61
CA ASP A 87 6.20 3.14 15.42
C ASP A 87 6.20 1.69 14.93
N VAL A 88 5.00 1.13 14.70
CA VAL A 88 4.85 -0.24 14.18
C VAL A 88 5.47 -0.36 12.78
N PHE A 89 5.29 0.66 11.93
CA PHE A 89 5.95 0.70 10.62
C PHE A 89 7.48 0.76 10.74
N GLY A 90 8.01 1.48 11.73
CA GLY A 90 9.44 1.53 12.03
C GLY A 90 9.99 0.16 12.42
N GLU A 91 9.26 -0.60 13.25
CA GLU A 91 9.61 -1.98 13.61
C GLU A 91 9.65 -2.88 12.37
N ASP A 92 8.61 -2.83 11.53
CA ASP A 92 8.55 -3.59 10.29
C ASP A 92 9.73 -3.25 9.38
N ARG A 93 10.03 -1.96 9.21
CA ARG A 93 11.15 -1.48 8.38
C ARG A 93 12.49 -1.99 8.87
N ALA A 94 12.71 -2.05 10.18
CA ALA A 94 13.94 -2.59 10.77
C ALA A 94 14.09 -4.10 10.53
N ALA A 95 12.98 -4.82 10.33
CA ALA A 95 12.95 -6.25 10.04
C ALA A 95 13.02 -6.58 8.53
N LEU A 96 12.97 -5.59 7.63
CA LEU A 96 13.00 -5.81 6.19
C LEU A 96 14.36 -6.35 5.72
N MET A 97 14.31 -7.26 4.75
CA MET A 97 15.49 -7.67 4.00
C MET A 97 15.99 -6.54 3.08
N PRO A 98 17.28 -6.51 2.72
CA PRO A 98 17.78 -5.58 1.73
C PRO A 98 17.12 -5.83 0.38
N LEU A 99 16.94 -4.75 -0.39
CA LEU A 99 16.52 -4.84 -1.78
C LEU A 99 17.55 -5.59 -2.62
N PRO A 100 17.14 -6.19 -3.76
CA PRO A 100 18.08 -6.76 -4.72
C PRO A 100 19.16 -5.75 -5.12
N SER A 101 20.40 -6.21 -5.26
CA SER A 101 21.54 -5.36 -5.62
C SER A 101 21.60 -5.01 -7.11
N THR A 102 20.80 -5.68 -7.93
CA THR A 102 20.65 -5.41 -9.36
C THR A 102 19.29 -4.78 -9.60
N THR A 103 19.18 -3.90 -10.58
CA THR A 103 17.89 -3.36 -11.02
C THR A 103 17.05 -4.45 -11.68
N PHE A 104 15.72 -4.31 -11.59
CA PHE A 104 14.76 -5.12 -12.33
C PHE A 104 14.73 -4.73 -13.81
#